data_AF-A0A0L0CX39-F1
#
_entry.id   AF-A0A0L0CX39-F1
#
_cell.length_a   1.000
_cell.length_b   1.000
_cell.length_c   1.000
_cell.angle_alpha   90.00
_cell.angle_beta   90.00
_cell.angle_gamma   90.00
#
_symmetry.space_group_name_H-M   'P 1'
#
loop_
_entity.id
_entity.type
_entity.pdbx_description
1 polymer ?
#
loop_
_entity_poly.entity_id
_entity_poly.type
_entity_poly.pdbx_seq_one_letter_code
_entity_poly.pdbx_strand_id
1 'polypeptide(L)'
;MSTYKDNNNHNNHNSNMNTIDQKKFLDECIFVVKEQSFYMKQALENGSLRDTLKYASNMLCELRTSHLSPKYYYELYMLIFNELQHLDNFISDKKKHKKKFIDIYESVQHAGNIIPRLYLLIIVGRNYIKNKDIKAKYILKDMTELCKGVQHPLRGLFLRYFLIQMCKDRIPDTGSEYEEAGGGDINDAFEFLLTNFYESLKLWSRMNDKVP
;
A
#
# COMPACT_ATOMS: atom_id res chain seq x y z
N MET A 1 38.02 24.28 -31.69
CA MET A 1 38.77 23.01 -31.59
C MET A 1 39.01 22.76 -30.11
N SER A 2 38.32 21.75 -29.56
CA SER A 2 38.58 21.02 -28.29
C SER A 2 38.71 21.84 -26.99
N THR A 3 38.07 21.58 -25.85
CA THR A 3 37.27 20.45 -25.37
C THR A 3 36.70 20.91 -24.01
N TYR A 4 35.37 20.93 -23.85
CA TYR A 4 34.76 20.89 -22.52
C TYR A 4 34.92 19.46 -21.99
N LYS A 5 35.60 19.30 -20.86
CA LYS A 5 35.58 18.05 -20.09
C LYS A 5 34.46 18.16 -19.07
N ASP A 6 33.36 17.47 -19.34
CA ASP A 6 32.28 17.23 -18.39
C ASP A 6 32.79 16.38 -17.24
N ASN A 7 32.95 17.00 -16.07
CA ASN A 7 33.07 16.33 -14.79
C ASN A 7 31.67 16.02 -14.25
N ASN A 8 31.05 14.96 -14.77
CA ASN A 8 29.88 14.34 -14.14
C ASN A 8 30.23 12.89 -13.83
N ASN A 9 30.93 12.69 -12.71
CA ASN A 9 31.21 11.36 -12.16
C ASN A 9 30.80 11.31 -10.69
N HIS A 10 29.51 11.54 -10.42
CA HIS A 10 28.90 11.20 -9.14
C HIS A 10 27.53 10.57 -9.39
N ASN A 11 27.30 9.43 -8.74
CA ASN A 11 26.07 8.64 -8.67
C ASN A 11 25.85 7.59 -9.75
N ASN A 12 26.78 6.64 -9.84
CA ASN A 12 26.42 5.29 -10.27
C ASN A 12 26.99 4.25 -9.30
N HIS A 13 26.46 4.23 -8.08
CA HIS A 13 26.58 3.08 -7.19
C HIS A 13 25.36 2.18 -7.40
N ASN A 14 25.34 1.50 -8.56
CA ASN A 14 24.46 0.38 -8.79
C ASN A 14 25.06 -0.82 -8.04
N SER A 15 24.74 -0.93 -6.74
CA SER A 15 25.10 -2.09 -5.94
C SER A 15 24.20 -3.26 -6.34
N ASN A 16 24.68 -4.09 -7.26
CA ASN A 16 24.22 -5.47 -7.37
C ASN A 16 24.64 -6.19 -6.07
N MET A 17 23.85 -6.04 -5.01
CA MET A 17 24.03 -6.83 -3.79
C MET A 17 23.92 -8.31 -4.17
N ASN A 18 24.91 -9.09 -3.74
CA ASN A 18 24.88 -10.52 -3.94
C ASN A 18 23.69 -11.14 -3.16
N THR A 19 23.30 -12.36 -3.52
CA THR A 19 22.14 -13.04 -2.92
C THR A 19 22.24 -13.17 -1.40
N ILE A 20 23.45 -13.32 -0.86
CA ILE A 20 23.69 -13.45 0.58
C ILE A 20 23.40 -12.12 1.28
N ASP A 21 23.83 -11.01 0.70
CA ASP A 21 23.62 -9.67 1.24
C ASP A 21 22.15 -9.25 1.15
N GLN A 22 21.47 -9.59 0.05
CA GLN A 22 20.02 -9.37 -0.04
C GLN A 22 19.24 -10.18 1.01
N LYS A 23 19.67 -11.41 1.30
CA LYS A 23 19.03 -12.23 2.34
C LYS A 23 19.25 -11.64 3.73
N LYS A 24 20.46 -11.20 4.06
CA LYS A 24 20.74 -10.50 5.33
C LYS A 24 19.90 -9.23 5.46
N PHE A 25 19.82 -8.43 4.40
CA PHE A 25 19.00 -7.24 4.39
C PHE A 25 17.49 -7.57 4.55
N LEU A 26 17.02 -8.65 3.94
CA LEU A 26 15.66 -9.15 4.17
C LEU A 26 15.44 -9.52 5.63
N ASP A 27 16.37 -10.24 6.26
CA ASP A 27 16.27 -10.65 7.66
C ASP A 27 16.19 -9.42 8.60
N GLU A 28 16.94 -8.35 8.29
CA GLU A 28 16.86 -7.06 9.00
C GLU A 28 15.48 -6.40 8.85
N CYS A 29 14.95 -6.32 7.62
CA CYS A 29 13.59 -5.82 7.38
C CYS A 29 12.54 -6.65 8.13
N ILE A 30 12.65 -7.98 8.11
CA ILE A 30 11.74 -8.90 8.81
C ILE A 30 11.81 -8.69 10.32
N PHE A 31 12.99 -8.43 10.88
CA PHE A 31 13.14 -8.13 12.30
C PHE A 31 12.35 -6.87 12.68
N VAL A 32 12.50 -5.79 11.90
CA VAL A 32 11.74 -4.54 12.12
C VAL A 32 10.24 -4.80 11.99
N VAL A 33 9.81 -5.54 10.98
CA VAL A 33 8.38 -5.88 10.80
C VAL A 33 7.81 -6.60 12.01
N LYS A 34 8.53 -7.60 12.54
CA LYS A 34 8.10 -8.35 13.73
C LYS A 34 8.04 -7.49 14.99
N GLU A 35 9.02 -6.63 15.19
CA GLU A 35 9.04 -5.70 16.32
C GLU A 35 7.87 -4.71 16.25
N GLN A 36 7.71 -4.04 15.11
CA GLN A 36 6.66 -3.04 14.94
C GLN A 36 5.26 -3.67 14.93
N SER A 37 5.09 -4.88 14.38
CA SER A 37 3.80 -5.58 14.42
C SER A 37 3.42 -6.04 15.83
N PHE A 38 4.40 -6.43 16.65
CA PHE A 38 4.17 -6.73 18.07
C PHE A 38 3.63 -5.51 18.81
N TYR A 39 4.30 -4.36 18.70
CA TYR A 39 3.85 -3.13 19.35
C TYR A 39 2.52 -2.62 18.78
N MET A 40 2.29 -2.79 17.47
CA MET A 40 0.99 -2.51 16.86
C MET A 40 -0.10 -3.33 17.54
N LYS A 41 0.05 -4.65 17.66
CA LYS A 41 -0.95 -5.53 18.31
C LYS A 41 -1.23 -5.13 19.76
N GLN A 42 -0.19 -4.79 20.52
CA GLN A 42 -0.36 -4.29 21.88
C GLN A 42 -1.15 -2.96 21.92
N ALA A 43 -0.89 -2.05 20.98
CA ALA A 43 -1.64 -0.80 20.86
C ALA A 43 -3.11 -1.03 20.43
N LEU A 44 -3.37 -2.06 19.61
CA LEU A 44 -4.72 -2.48 19.22
C LEU A 44 -5.53 -2.94 20.44
N GLU A 45 -4.93 -3.75 21.33
CA GLU A 45 -5.56 -4.22 22.57
C GLU A 45 -5.87 -3.06 23.52
N ASN A 46 -4.98 -2.07 23.59
CA ASN A 46 -5.17 -0.86 24.39
C ASN A 46 -6.14 0.15 23.76
N GLY A 47 -6.59 -0.07 22.52
CA GLY A 47 -7.46 0.85 21.78
C GLY A 47 -6.80 2.17 21.36
N SER A 48 -5.46 2.28 21.44
CA SER A 48 -4.73 3.49 21.06
C SER A 48 -4.56 3.57 19.54
N LEU A 49 -5.45 4.31 18.87
CA LEU A 49 -5.37 4.52 17.41
C LEU A 49 -4.05 5.19 16.99
N ARG A 50 -3.60 6.19 17.75
CA ARG A 50 -2.38 6.96 17.42
C ARG A 50 -1.16 6.05 17.38
N ASP A 51 -0.97 5.24 18.43
CA ASP A 51 0.18 4.35 18.52
C ASP A 51 0.07 3.21 17.51
N THR A 52 -1.14 2.68 17.32
CA THR A 52 -1.43 1.69 16.27
C THR A 52 -0.98 2.17 14.90
N LEU A 53 -1.42 3.37 14.47
CA LEU A 53 -1.07 3.93 13.17
C LEU A 53 0.41 4.26 13.06
N LYS A 54 1.04 4.69 14.16
CA LYS A 54 2.50 4.93 14.22
C LYS A 54 3.27 3.64 13.94
N TYR A 55 2.99 2.57 14.69
CA TYR A 55 3.68 1.28 14.53
C TYR A 55 3.37 0.64 13.16
N ALA A 56 2.14 0.73 12.68
CA ALA A 56 1.79 0.27 11.33
C ALA A 56 2.54 1.04 10.24
N SER A 57 2.64 2.38 10.36
CA SER A 57 3.38 3.23 9.43
C SER A 57 4.88 2.90 9.42
N ASN A 58 5.47 2.65 10.59
CA ASN A 58 6.87 2.22 10.71
C ASN A 58 7.10 0.86 10.05
N MET A 59 6.25 -0.13 10.32
CA MET A 59 6.30 -1.44 9.66
C MET A 59 6.22 -1.30 8.12
N LEU A 60 5.33 -0.44 7.62
CA LEU A 60 5.16 -0.18 6.20
C LEU A 60 6.34 0.56 5.57
N CYS A 61 7.22 1.19 6.36
CA CYS A 61 8.40 1.85 5.81
C CYS A 61 9.39 0.85 5.20
N GLU A 62 9.38 -0.42 5.62
CA GLU A 62 10.23 -1.48 5.05
C GLU A 62 9.92 -1.74 3.56
N LEU A 63 8.65 -1.53 3.13
CA LEU A 63 8.25 -1.62 1.72
C LEU A 63 8.81 -0.47 0.85
N ARG A 64 9.52 0.49 1.43
CA ARG A 64 10.19 1.55 0.68
C ARG A 64 11.56 1.13 0.16
N THR A 65 12.03 -0.08 0.46
CA THR A 65 13.33 -0.53 -0.05
C THR A 65 13.32 -0.72 -1.58
N SER A 66 14.50 -0.57 -2.20
CA SER A 66 14.79 -0.98 -3.58
C SER A 66 15.89 -2.04 -3.67
N HIS A 67 16.40 -2.52 -2.52
CA HIS A 67 17.56 -3.41 -2.47
C HIS A 67 17.19 -4.90 -2.58
N LEU A 68 15.90 -5.22 -2.45
CA LEU A 68 15.42 -6.59 -2.53
C LEU A 68 15.05 -6.97 -3.97
N SER A 69 15.49 -8.15 -4.40
CA SER A 69 14.93 -8.80 -5.60
C SER A 69 13.42 -9.01 -5.47
N PRO A 70 12.68 -9.19 -6.59
CA PRO A 70 11.24 -9.42 -6.55
C PRO A 70 10.82 -10.58 -5.64
N LYS A 71 11.63 -11.65 -5.57
CA LYS A 71 11.40 -12.80 -4.70
C LYS A 71 11.43 -12.41 -3.21
N TYR A 72 12.48 -11.72 -2.78
CA TYR A 72 12.61 -11.33 -1.37
C TYR A 72 11.67 -10.20 -0.98
N TYR A 73 11.37 -9.27 -1.90
CA TYR A 73 10.36 -8.26 -1.69
C TYR A 73 8.96 -8.89 -1.51
N TYR A 74 8.63 -9.93 -2.28
CA TYR A 74 7.38 -10.68 -2.11
C TYR A 74 7.29 -11.31 -0.71
N GLU A 75 8.36 -11.90 -0.21
CA GLU A 75 8.40 -12.50 1.12
C GLU A 75 8.15 -11.45 2.22
N LEU A 76 8.85 -10.32 2.17
CA LEU A 76 8.61 -9.19 3.06
C LEU A 76 7.18 -8.66 2.96
N TYR A 77 6.67 -8.52 1.73
CA TYR A 77 5.31 -8.06 1.46
C TYR A 77 4.26 -8.97 2.10
N MET A 78 4.39 -10.29 1.93
CA MET A 78 3.41 -11.24 2.48
C MET A 78 3.37 -11.22 4.01
N LEU A 79 4.54 -11.03 4.66
CA LEU A 79 4.59 -10.85 6.10
C LEU A 79 3.80 -9.60 6.53
N ILE A 80 4.09 -8.45 5.91
CA ILE A 80 3.39 -7.19 6.20
C ILE A 80 1.90 -7.30 5.87
N PHE A 81 1.54 -7.91 4.75
CA PHE A 81 0.15 -8.10 4.31
C PHE A 81 -0.68 -8.85 5.36
N ASN A 82 -0.11 -9.91 5.95
CA ASN A 82 -0.75 -10.67 7.02
C ASN A 82 -0.92 -9.82 8.28
N GLU A 83 0.10 -9.05 8.65
CA GLU A 83 0.04 -8.18 9.83
C GLU A 83 -1.01 -7.07 9.69
N LEU A 84 -1.18 -6.50 8.49
CA LEU A 84 -2.20 -5.49 8.21
C LEU A 84 -3.64 -6.01 8.36
N GLN A 85 -3.87 -7.32 8.32
CA GLN A 85 -5.22 -7.88 8.58
C GLN A 85 -5.69 -7.59 10.01
N HIS A 86 -4.76 -7.58 10.98
CA HIS A 86 -5.09 -7.20 12.35
C HIS A 86 -5.51 -5.73 12.47
N LEU A 87 -4.83 -4.86 11.71
CA LEU A 87 -5.17 -3.44 11.64
C LEU A 87 -6.55 -3.23 10.99
N ASP A 88 -6.81 -3.88 9.85
CA ASP A 88 -8.11 -3.78 9.17
C ASP A 88 -9.26 -4.24 10.06
N ASN A 89 -9.09 -5.36 10.77
CA ASN A 89 -10.07 -5.87 11.72
C ASN A 89 -10.34 -4.89 12.88
N PHE A 90 -9.33 -4.18 13.35
CA PHE A 90 -9.49 -3.15 14.38
C PHE A 90 -10.21 -1.91 13.85
N ILE A 91 -9.79 -1.40 12.68
CA ILE A 91 -10.42 -0.23 12.05
C ILE A 91 -11.87 -0.53 11.68
N SER A 92 -12.19 -1.76 11.29
CA SER A 92 -13.57 -2.16 11.00
C SER A 92 -14.49 -2.15 12.24
N ASP A 93 -13.94 -2.25 13.45
CA ASP A 93 -14.74 -2.34 14.68
C ASP A 93 -14.83 -0.98 15.38
N LYS A 94 -15.89 -0.22 15.06
CA LYS A 94 -16.20 1.09 15.65
C LYS A 94 -16.14 1.10 17.19
N LYS A 95 -16.44 -0.03 17.85
CA LYS A 95 -16.44 -0.13 19.32
C LYS A 95 -15.03 -0.17 19.90
N LYS A 96 -14.05 -0.69 19.17
CA LYS A 96 -12.65 -0.81 19.62
C LYS A 96 -11.92 0.52 19.59
N HIS A 97 -12.01 1.26 18.48
CA HIS A 97 -11.27 2.51 18.34
C HIS A 97 -12.04 3.76 18.80
N LYS A 98 -13.39 3.72 18.87
CA LYS A 98 -14.25 4.83 19.35
C LYS A 98 -14.00 6.19 18.67
N LYS A 99 -13.52 6.18 17.43
CA LYS A 99 -13.20 7.37 16.62
C LYS A 99 -14.08 7.43 15.38
N LYS A 100 -14.35 8.63 14.88
CA LYS A 100 -15.02 8.78 13.58
C LYS A 100 -14.03 8.43 12.47
N PHE A 101 -14.51 7.89 11.36
CA PHE A 101 -13.66 7.53 10.23
C PHE A 101 -12.93 8.72 9.62
N ILE A 102 -13.54 9.91 9.66
CA ILE A 102 -12.90 11.15 9.19
C ILE A 102 -11.63 11.47 9.97
N ASP A 103 -11.66 11.32 11.29
CA ASP A 103 -10.49 11.55 12.15
C ASP A 103 -9.38 10.53 11.85
N ILE A 104 -9.75 9.28 11.52
CA ILE A 104 -8.79 8.23 11.14
C ILE A 104 -8.17 8.54 9.78
N TYR A 105 -8.98 8.98 8.82
CA TYR A 105 -8.53 9.36 7.49
C TYR A 105 -7.52 10.52 7.54
N GLU A 106 -7.86 11.58 8.27
CA GLU A 106 -6.95 12.72 8.52
C GLU A 106 -5.66 12.27 9.22
N SER A 107 -5.78 11.43 10.25
CA SER A 107 -4.62 10.90 10.99
C SER A 107 -3.65 10.15 10.07
N VAL A 108 -4.17 9.34 9.16
CA VAL A 108 -3.36 8.57 8.19
C VAL A 108 -2.66 9.48 7.19
N GLN A 109 -3.28 10.59 6.77
CA GLN A 109 -2.69 11.52 5.81
C GLN A 109 -1.41 12.20 6.34
N HIS A 110 -1.23 12.28 7.66
CA HIS A 110 -0.01 12.79 8.28
C HIS A 110 1.22 11.87 8.12
N ALA A 111 1.04 10.63 7.64
CA ALA A 111 2.18 9.74 7.34
C ALA A 111 3.07 10.37 6.26
N GLY A 112 4.29 10.80 6.60
CA GLY A 112 5.15 11.57 5.68
C GLY A 112 5.54 10.84 4.39
N ASN A 113 5.65 9.51 4.44
CA ASN A 113 6.04 8.68 3.29
C ASN A 113 4.82 8.18 2.51
N ILE A 114 4.87 8.29 1.17
CA ILE A 114 3.77 7.90 0.28
C ILE A 114 3.40 6.41 0.39
N ILE A 115 4.37 5.50 0.54
CA ILE A 115 4.09 4.06 0.62
C ILE A 115 3.25 3.74 1.87
N PRO A 116 3.71 4.00 3.12
CA PRO A 116 2.87 3.83 4.30
C PRO A 116 1.52 4.51 4.21
N ARG A 117 1.50 5.77 3.73
CA ARG A 117 0.26 6.55 3.59
C ARG A 117 -0.77 5.84 2.72
N LEU A 118 -0.39 5.36 1.54
CA LEU A 118 -1.34 4.74 0.61
C LEU A 118 -1.86 3.39 1.11
N TYR A 119 -1.03 2.56 1.72
CA TYR A 119 -1.51 1.30 2.31
C TYR A 119 -2.53 1.57 3.43
N LEU A 120 -2.24 2.53 4.31
CA LEU A 120 -3.16 2.92 5.38
C LEU A 120 -4.45 3.55 4.82
N LEU A 121 -4.35 4.42 3.81
CA LEU A 121 -5.52 5.04 3.16
C LEU A 121 -6.42 3.99 2.52
N ILE A 122 -5.86 2.95 1.90
CA ILE A 122 -6.63 1.85 1.30
C ILE A 122 -7.41 1.08 2.39
N ILE A 123 -6.80 0.80 3.54
CA ILE A 123 -7.49 0.15 4.67
C ILE A 123 -8.65 1.02 5.17
N VAL A 124 -8.42 2.32 5.36
CA VAL A 124 -9.47 3.24 5.80
C VAL A 124 -10.57 3.36 4.74
N GLY A 125 -10.20 3.48 3.45
CA GLY A 125 -11.11 3.52 2.30
C GLY A 125 -12.00 2.28 2.22
N ARG A 126 -11.43 1.08 2.36
CA ARG A 126 -12.21 -0.17 2.44
C ARG A 126 -13.30 -0.10 3.50
N ASN A 127 -12.98 0.44 4.67
CA ASN A 127 -13.91 0.52 5.79
C ASN A 127 -14.96 1.63 5.62
N TYR A 128 -14.64 2.72 4.91
CA TYR A 128 -15.64 3.69 4.47
C TYR A 128 -16.72 3.06 3.58
N ILE A 129 -16.31 2.23 2.62
CA ILE A 129 -17.23 1.50 1.75
C ILE A 129 -18.06 0.51 2.56
N LYS A 130 -17.39 -0.30 3.41
CA LYS A 130 -18.05 -1.31 4.27
C LYS A 130 -19.16 -0.71 5.13
N ASN A 131 -18.90 0.46 5.72
CA ASN A 131 -19.84 1.11 6.62
C ASN A 131 -20.90 1.94 5.90
N LYS A 132 -20.87 1.98 4.56
CA LYS A 132 -21.73 2.81 3.71
C LYS A 132 -21.65 4.31 4.07
N ASP A 133 -20.51 4.73 4.63
CA ASP A 133 -20.26 6.12 5.02
C ASP A 133 -19.93 6.97 3.76
N ILE A 134 -19.24 6.39 2.78
CA ILE A 134 -18.99 6.98 1.45
C ILE A 134 -19.29 5.91 0.39
N LYS A 135 -19.85 6.34 -0.74
CA LYS A 135 -20.18 5.48 -1.88
C LYS A 135 -18.94 4.82 -2.48
N ALA A 136 -19.06 3.54 -2.81
CA ALA A 136 -17.97 2.71 -3.34
C ALA A 136 -17.25 3.37 -4.53
N LYS A 137 -18.00 3.85 -5.54
CA LYS A 137 -17.42 4.47 -6.75
C LYS A 137 -16.45 5.62 -6.46
N TYR A 138 -16.73 6.45 -5.46
CA TYR A 138 -15.88 7.60 -5.15
C TYR A 138 -14.58 7.16 -4.48
N ILE A 139 -14.65 6.21 -3.54
CA ILE A 139 -13.45 5.68 -2.88
C ILE A 139 -12.60 4.87 -3.87
N LEU A 140 -13.21 4.01 -4.69
CA LEU A 140 -12.48 3.21 -5.68
C LEU A 140 -11.76 4.10 -6.70
N LYS A 141 -12.43 5.15 -7.17
CA LYS A 141 -11.83 6.14 -8.08
C LYS A 141 -10.69 6.89 -7.41
N ASP A 142 -10.91 7.46 -6.23
CA ASP A 142 -9.89 8.22 -5.49
C ASP A 142 -8.64 7.36 -5.18
N MET A 143 -8.82 6.16 -4.63
CA MET A 143 -7.70 5.26 -4.33
C MET A 143 -6.93 4.85 -5.60
N THR A 144 -7.62 4.67 -6.73
CA THR A 144 -6.98 4.35 -8.01
C THR A 144 -6.13 5.51 -8.53
N GLU A 145 -6.63 6.75 -8.42
CA GLU A 145 -5.88 7.96 -8.77
C GLU A 145 -4.68 8.16 -7.85
N LEU A 146 -4.84 8.02 -6.54
CA LEU A 146 -3.75 8.15 -5.57
C LEU A 146 -2.64 7.10 -5.80
N CYS A 147 -3.00 5.87 -6.19
CA CYS A 147 -2.03 4.82 -6.54
C CYS A 147 -1.16 5.17 -7.76
N LYS A 148 -1.59 6.10 -8.63
CA LYS A 148 -0.73 6.62 -9.72
C LYS A 148 0.47 7.40 -9.19
N GLY A 149 0.47 7.83 -7.93
CA GLY A 149 1.64 8.46 -7.30
C GLY A 149 2.86 7.54 -7.14
N VAL A 150 2.69 6.21 -7.23
CA VAL A 150 3.79 5.25 -7.07
C VAL A 150 4.23 4.68 -8.41
N GLN A 151 5.25 5.30 -8.99
CA GLN A 151 5.78 4.93 -10.32
C GLN A 151 6.91 3.89 -10.29
N HIS A 152 7.40 3.52 -9.10
CA HIS A 152 8.41 2.46 -8.95
C HIS A 152 7.78 1.09 -9.28
N PRO A 153 8.30 0.31 -10.26
CA PRO A 153 7.67 -0.92 -10.74
C PRO A 153 7.23 -1.90 -9.65
N LEU A 154 8.20 -2.38 -8.85
CA LEU A 154 7.94 -3.40 -7.84
C LEU A 154 6.95 -2.93 -6.76
N ARG A 155 7.25 -1.80 -6.12
CA ARG A 155 6.40 -1.19 -5.07
C ARG A 155 4.99 -0.88 -5.57
N GLY A 156 4.87 -0.34 -6.78
CA GLY A 156 3.60 0.01 -7.39
C GLY A 156 2.75 -1.22 -7.73
N LEU A 157 3.35 -2.30 -8.25
CA LEU A 157 2.65 -3.57 -8.51
C LEU A 157 2.07 -4.16 -7.22
N PHE A 158 2.86 -4.22 -6.15
CA PHE A 158 2.39 -4.72 -4.86
C PHE A 158 1.32 -3.84 -4.20
N LEU A 159 1.44 -2.51 -4.32
CA LEU A 159 0.40 -1.59 -3.84
C LEU A 159 -0.91 -1.76 -4.61
N ARG A 160 -0.85 -1.92 -5.94
CA ARG A 160 -2.02 -2.17 -6.78
C ARG A 160 -2.66 -3.51 -6.50
N TYR A 161 -1.86 -4.54 -6.28
CA TYR A 161 -2.36 -5.83 -5.81
C TYR A 161 -3.05 -5.70 -4.45
N PHE A 162 -2.46 -4.95 -3.51
CA PHE A 162 -3.08 -4.67 -2.21
C PHE A 162 -4.43 -3.98 -2.35
N LEU A 163 -4.54 -2.93 -3.18
CA LEU A 163 -5.81 -2.23 -3.46
C LEU A 163 -6.90 -3.21 -3.94
N ILE A 164 -6.58 -4.06 -4.90
CA ILE A 164 -7.53 -5.08 -5.40
C ILE A 164 -7.93 -6.04 -4.27
N GLN A 165 -6.99 -6.57 -3.51
CA GLN A 165 -7.30 -7.53 -2.44
C GLN A 165 -8.18 -6.92 -1.35
N MET A 166 -7.98 -5.65 -1.00
CA MET A 166 -8.79 -4.94 -0.01
C MET A 166 -10.18 -4.59 -0.55
N CYS A 167 -10.34 -4.34 -1.85
CA CYS A 167 -11.61 -3.87 -2.41
C CYS A 167 -12.43 -4.93 -3.15
N LYS A 168 -11.89 -6.12 -3.45
CA LYS A 168 -12.53 -7.14 -4.31
C LYS A 168 -13.94 -7.55 -3.89
N ASP A 169 -14.23 -7.55 -2.60
CA ASP A 169 -15.54 -7.91 -2.02
C ASP A 169 -16.46 -6.70 -1.82
N ARG A 170 -16.09 -5.53 -2.37
CA ARG A 170 -16.77 -4.23 -2.23
C ARG A 170 -16.95 -3.49 -3.54
N ILE A 171 -16.75 -4.19 -4.66
CA ILE A 171 -16.91 -3.62 -6.00
C ILE A 171 -18.42 -3.56 -6.30
N PRO A 172 -18.94 -2.44 -6.83
CA PRO A 172 -20.33 -2.36 -7.30
C PRO A 172 -20.59 -3.42 -8.38
N ASP A 173 -21.71 -4.12 -8.27
CA ASP A 173 -22.16 -5.11 -9.26
C ASP A 173 -23.69 -5.13 -9.25
N THR A 174 -24.32 -5.65 -10.31
CA THR A 174 -25.78 -5.65 -10.43
C THR A 174 -26.42 -6.45 -9.30
N GLY A 175 -27.26 -5.78 -8.51
CA GLY A 175 -27.92 -6.32 -7.33
C GLY A 175 -27.02 -6.39 -6.08
N SER A 176 -25.82 -5.80 -6.11
CA SER A 176 -24.93 -5.79 -4.94
C SER A 176 -25.29 -4.70 -3.95
N GLU A 177 -24.99 -4.92 -2.67
CA GLU A 177 -25.23 -3.93 -1.61
C GLU A 177 -24.47 -2.60 -1.79
N TYR A 178 -23.51 -2.56 -2.71
CA TYR A 178 -22.69 -1.40 -3.05
C TYR A 178 -23.19 -0.66 -4.31
N GLU A 179 -24.10 -1.26 -5.08
CA GLU A 179 -24.88 -0.56 -6.11
C GLU A 179 -26.01 0.27 -5.47
N GLU A 180 -26.62 -0.27 -4.42
CA GLU A 180 -27.69 0.36 -3.65
C GLU A 180 -27.37 1.82 -3.27
N ALA A 181 -28.40 2.66 -3.22
CA ALA A 181 -28.29 4.10 -2.95
C ALA A 181 -27.38 4.88 -3.92
N GLY A 182 -27.15 4.35 -5.13
CA GLY A 182 -26.33 4.98 -6.17
C GLY A 182 -24.86 4.96 -5.82
N GLY A 183 -24.40 3.88 -5.20
CA GLY A 183 -23.01 3.64 -4.78
C GLY A 183 -22.04 3.38 -5.93
N GLY A 184 -22.58 3.02 -7.10
CA GLY A 184 -21.89 2.80 -8.36
C GLY A 184 -22.63 1.79 -9.21
N ASP A 185 -22.13 1.51 -10.40
CA ASP A 185 -22.65 0.45 -11.27
C ASP A 185 -21.51 -0.45 -11.79
N ILE A 186 -21.86 -1.38 -12.67
CA ILE A 186 -20.88 -2.27 -13.30
C ILE A 186 -19.83 -1.52 -14.13
N ASN A 187 -20.15 -0.34 -14.67
CA ASN A 187 -19.20 0.47 -15.44
C ASN A 187 -18.13 1.06 -14.52
N ASP A 188 -18.51 1.54 -13.32
CA ASP A 188 -17.55 2.00 -12.30
C ASP A 188 -16.60 0.85 -11.90
N ALA A 189 -17.11 -0.37 -11.79
CA ALA A 189 -16.31 -1.57 -11.52
C ALA A 189 -15.32 -1.88 -12.64
N PHE A 190 -15.77 -1.84 -13.89
CA PHE A 190 -14.90 -2.03 -15.06
C PHE A 190 -13.84 -0.94 -15.13
N GLU A 191 -14.19 0.34 -14.93
CA GLU A 191 -13.23 1.45 -14.94
C GLU A 191 -12.16 1.25 -13.88
N PHE A 192 -12.54 0.87 -12.66
CA PHE A 192 -11.62 0.55 -11.56
C PHE A 192 -10.64 -0.57 -11.94
N LEU A 193 -11.17 -1.72 -12.38
CA LEU A 193 -10.36 -2.91 -12.68
C LEU A 193 -9.45 -2.69 -13.89
N LEU A 194 -9.98 -2.11 -14.98
CA LEU A 194 -9.23 -1.84 -16.21
C LEU A 194 -8.14 -0.81 -15.96
N THR A 195 -8.44 0.29 -15.25
CA THR A 195 -7.41 1.29 -14.91
C THR A 195 -6.30 0.68 -14.07
N ASN A 196 -6.66 -0.14 -13.07
CA ASN A 196 -5.66 -0.81 -12.26
C ASN A 196 -4.82 -1.81 -13.08
N PHE A 197 -5.44 -2.53 -14.01
CA PHE A 197 -4.75 -3.45 -14.93
C PHE A 197 -3.79 -2.70 -15.87
N TYR A 198 -4.26 -1.66 -16.56
CA TYR A 198 -3.44 -0.86 -17.47
C TYR A 198 -2.22 -0.25 -16.78
N GLU A 199 -2.42 0.34 -15.60
CA GLU A 199 -1.32 0.91 -14.84
C GLU A 199 -0.35 -0.16 -14.31
N SER A 200 -0.85 -1.34 -13.95
CA SER A 200 0.00 -2.48 -13.59
C SER A 200 0.84 -2.96 -14.78
N LEU A 201 0.26 -3.03 -15.99
CA LEU A 201 0.99 -3.36 -17.21
C LEU A 201 2.09 -2.33 -17.51
N LYS A 202 1.83 -1.04 -17.35
CA LYS A 202 2.85 0.02 -17.51
C LYS A 202 4.03 -0.19 -16.54
N LEU A 203 3.74 -0.50 -15.28
CA LEU A 203 4.78 -0.78 -14.28
C LEU A 203 5.56 -2.05 -14.63
N TRP A 204 4.86 -3.10 -15.05
CA TRP A 204 5.46 -4.37 -15.45
C TRP A 204 6.40 -4.20 -16.66
N SER A 205 5.99 -3.47 -17.69
CA SER A 205 6.83 -3.19 -18.87
C SER A 205 8.15 -2.53 -18.45
N ARG A 206 8.08 -1.50 -17.59
CA ARG A 206 9.28 -0.80 -17.08
C ARG A 206 10.18 -1.68 -16.20
N MET A 207 9.67 -2.79 -15.68
CA MET A 207 10.49 -3.76 -14.95
C MET A 207 11.33 -4.59 -15.92
N ASN A 208 10.77 -4.96 -17.06
CA ASN A 208 11.47 -5.70 -18.12
C ASN A 208 12.48 -4.82 -18.87
N ASP A 209 12.17 -3.55 -19.10
CA ASP A 209 13.09 -2.58 -19.74
C ASP A 209 14.35 -2.29 -18.88
N LYS A 210 14.35 -2.73 -17.62
CA LYS A 210 15.48 -2.60 -16.68
C LYS A 210 16.33 -3.87 -16.55
N VAL A 211 15.99 -4.94 -17.28
CA VAL A 211 16.83 -6.13 -17.39
C VAL A 211 17.84 -5.85 -18.52
N PRO A 212 19.14 -5.65 -18.22
CA PRO A 212 20.16 -5.50 -19.26
C PRO A 212 20.33 -6.76 -20.10
#